data_AF-A0A8X7CLX8-F1
#
_entry.id   AF-A0A8X7CLX8-F1
#
_cell.length_a   1.000
_cell.length_b   1.000
_cell.length_c   1.000
_cell.angle_alpha   90.00
_cell.angle_beta   90.00
_cell.angle_gamma   90.00
#
_symmetry.space_group_name_H-M   'P 1'
#
loop_
_entity.id
_entity.type
_entity.pdbx_description
1 polymer ?
#
loop_
_entity_poly.entity_id
_entity_poly.type
_entity_poly.pdbx_seq_one_letter_code
_entity_poly.pdbx_strand_id
1 'polypeptide(L)'
;MPCLNRLTDTEESRLKKLLTEMELGDRRPSDLLRQMKSLAGSSISDELIKSLWLQRLPQQTQAILSTSKDILNNAEMADKIISVYSSSEVCSVANNNSSPKSNDRN
;
A
#
# COMPACT_ATOMS: atom_id res chain seq x y z
N MET A 1 -32.65 21.47 -13.12
CA MET A 1 -31.89 21.28 -11.85
C MET A 1 -30.64 20.45 -12.13
N PRO A 2 -29.46 21.03 -12.39
CA PRO A 2 -28.23 20.28 -12.60
C PRO A 2 -27.16 20.65 -11.55
N CYS A 3 -27.30 20.13 -10.32
CA CYS A 3 -26.26 20.29 -9.29
C CYS A 3 -25.40 19.03 -9.11
N LEU A 4 -25.73 17.93 -9.79
CA LEU A 4 -25.06 16.64 -9.55
C LEU A 4 -23.68 16.57 -10.23
N ASN A 5 -23.47 17.26 -11.35
CA ASN A 5 -22.25 17.13 -12.15
C ASN A 5 -21.01 17.85 -11.59
N ARG A 6 -21.18 18.76 -10.62
CA ARG A 6 -20.06 19.52 -10.03
C ARG A 6 -19.47 18.84 -8.80
N LEU A 7 -20.27 18.04 -8.10
CA LEU A 7 -19.84 17.28 -6.93
C LEU A 7 -18.94 16.11 -7.36
N THR A 8 -19.37 15.41 -8.42
CA THR A 8 -18.65 14.28 -9.00
C THR A 8 -17.28 14.67 -9.56
N ASP A 9 -17.14 15.82 -10.22
CA ASP A 9 -15.85 16.28 -10.76
C ASP A 9 -14.80 16.51 -9.65
N THR A 10 -15.25 16.99 -8.50
CA THR A 10 -14.38 17.26 -7.34
C THR A 10 -14.02 15.96 -6.60
N GLU A 11 -14.99 15.05 -6.43
CA GLU A 11 -14.77 13.73 -5.83
C GLU A 11 -13.86 12.87 -6.72
N GLU A 12 -14.10 12.85 -8.03
CA GLU A 12 -13.32 12.08 -8.99
C GLU A 12 -11.90 12.64 -9.13
N SER A 13 -11.72 13.97 -9.14
CA SER A 13 -10.38 14.58 -9.11
C SER A 13 -9.61 14.25 -7.82
N ARG A 14 -10.29 14.23 -6.67
CA ARG A 14 -9.67 13.80 -5.39
C ARG A 14 -9.34 12.32 -5.40
N LEU A 15 -10.23 11.49 -5.93
CA LEU A 15 -10.03 10.05 -6.11
C LEU A 15 -8.83 9.79 -7.04
N LYS A 16 -8.75 10.51 -8.16
CA LYS A 16 -7.62 10.44 -9.10
C LYS A 16 -6.32 10.84 -8.43
N LYS A 17 -6.32 11.90 -7.62
CA LYS A 17 -5.14 12.27 -6.80
C LYS A 17 -4.77 11.18 -5.81
N LEU A 18 -5.73 10.61 -5.08
CA LEU A 18 -5.51 9.46 -4.20
C LEU A 18 -4.98 8.24 -4.95
N LEU A 19 -5.39 8.01 -6.19
CA LEU A 19 -4.92 6.88 -7.01
C LEU A 19 -3.52 7.11 -7.58
N THR A 20 -3.15 8.37 -7.83
CA THR A 20 -1.91 8.77 -8.53
C THR A 20 -0.78 9.14 -7.57
N GLU A 21 -1.07 9.81 -6.45
CA GLU A 21 -0.04 10.21 -5.45
C GLU A 21 0.37 9.07 -4.51
N MET A 22 -0.39 7.97 -4.49
CA MET A 22 -0.14 6.84 -3.60
C MET A 22 0.18 5.58 -4.39
N GLU A 23 1.46 5.45 -4.68
CA GLU A 23 2.04 4.17 -5.00
C GLU A 23 2.39 3.44 -3.69
N LEU A 24 1.86 2.23 -3.56
CA LEU A 24 2.24 1.30 -2.49
C LEU A 24 3.60 0.71 -2.89
N GLY A 25 4.65 1.54 -2.78
CA GLY A 25 6.03 1.14 -3.07
C GLY A 25 6.57 0.25 -1.95
N ASP A 26 7.00 0.88 -0.86
CA ASP A 26 7.58 0.22 0.33
C ASP A 26 7.01 0.81 1.64
N ARG A 27 5.90 1.56 1.55
CA ARG A 27 5.33 2.26 2.71
C ARG A 27 4.44 1.35 3.53
N ARG A 28 4.49 1.56 4.85
CA ARG A 28 3.60 0.93 5.81
C ARG A 28 2.14 1.21 5.45
N PRO A 29 1.28 0.18 5.50
CA PRO A 29 -0.12 0.31 5.13
C PRO A 29 -0.87 1.22 6.11
N SER A 30 -0.40 1.33 7.36
CA SER A 30 -0.87 2.27 8.38
C SER A 30 -0.59 3.74 8.03
N ASP A 31 0.59 4.04 7.47
CA ASP A 31 0.95 5.37 6.99
C ASP A 31 0.15 5.74 5.74
N LEU A 32 -0.02 4.79 4.82
CA LEU A 32 -0.82 4.97 3.63
C LEU A 32 -2.26 5.38 3.98
N LEU A 33 -2.90 4.64 4.88
CA LEU A 33 -4.27 4.92 5.31
C LEU A 33 -4.40 6.31 5.93
N ARG A 34 -3.43 6.72 6.76
CA ARG A 34 -3.43 8.04 7.40
C ARG A 34 -3.25 9.15 6.38
N GLN A 35 -2.42 8.94 5.37
CA GLN A 35 -2.19 9.89 4.29
C GLN A 35 -3.43 10.00 3.39
N MET A 36 -4.08 8.87 3.06
CA MET A 36 -5.38 8.85 2.38
C MET A 36 -6.41 9.68 3.11
N LYS A 37 -6.56 9.44 4.40
CA LYS A 37 -7.53 10.13 5.24
C LYS A 37 -7.24 11.63 5.34
N SER A 38 -5.97 12.02 5.40
CA SER A 38 -5.56 13.42 5.37
C SER A 38 -5.84 14.11 4.02
N LEU A 39 -5.60 13.44 2.90
CA LEU A 39 -5.85 13.96 1.55
C LEU A 39 -7.33 14.02 1.20
N ALA A 40 -8.07 12.99 1.64
CA ALA A 40 -9.48 12.84 1.37
C ALA A 40 -10.36 13.79 2.21
N GLY A 41 -9.91 14.09 3.44
CA GLY A 41 -10.59 15.01 4.36
C GLY A 41 -12.04 14.58 4.64
N SER A 42 -12.94 15.56 4.77
CA SER A 42 -14.37 15.33 5.02
C SER A 42 -15.18 15.00 3.77
N SER A 43 -14.55 15.01 2.59
CA SER A 43 -15.25 14.90 1.31
C SER A 43 -15.40 13.46 0.82
N ILE A 44 -14.60 12.53 1.36
CA ILE A 44 -14.68 11.12 1.02
C ILE A 44 -14.97 10.34 2.31
N SER A 45 -15.96 9.46 2.24
CA SER A 45 -16.32 8.60 3.37
C SER A 45 -15.18 7.65 3.74
N ASP A 46 -15.00 7.41 5.04
CA ASP A 46 -14.03 6.43 5.54
C ASP A 46 -14.19 5.05 4.86
N GLU A 47 -15.42 4.65 4.52
CA GLU A 47 -15.71 3.40 3.80
C GLU A 47 -15.11 3.36 2.39
N LEU A 48 -15.17 4.46 1.64
CA LEU A 48 -14.57 4.53 0.30
C LEU A 48 -13.04 4.51 0.41
N ILE A 49 -12.48 5.25 1.38
CA ILE A 49 -11.05 5.25 1.68
C ILE A 49 -10.58 3.83 1.99
N LYS A 50 -11.35 3.09 2.80
CA LYS A 50 -11.06 1.70 3.15
C LYS A 50 -11.06 0.79 1.94
N SER A 51 -12.07 0.88 1.08
CA SER A 51 -12.18 0.07 -0.13
C SER A 51 -10.99 0.32 -1.06
N LEU A 52 -10.65 1.59 -1.27
CA LEU A 52 -9.52 1.99 -2.11
C LEU A 52 -8.17 1.53 -1.53
N TRP A 53 -8.03 1.65 -0.20
CA TRP A 53 -6.86 1.18 0.53
C TRP A 53 -6.71 -0.35 0.44
N LEU A 54 -7.81 -1.10 0.62
CA LEU A 54 -7.83 -2.55 0.43
C LEU A 54 -7.39 -2.92 -0.99
N GLN A 55 -7.96 -2.29 -2.03
CA GLN A 55 -7.59 -2.57 -3.42
C GLN A 55 -6.10 -2.35 -3.73
N ARG A 56 -5.40 -1.52 -2.93
CA ARG A 56 -3.97 -1.28 -3.07
C ARG A 56 -3.10 -2.30 -2.35
N LEU A 57 -3.64 -3.03 -1.37
CA LEU A 57 -2.91 -4.03 -0.61
C LEU A 57 -2.82 -5.37 -1.37
N PRO A 58 -1.84 -6.23 -1.04
CA PRO A 58 -1.80 -7.60 -1.56
C PRO A 58 -3.09 -8.37 -1.24
N GLN A 59 -3.50 -9.29 -2.12
CA GLN A 59 -4.74 -10.07 -1.99
C GLN A 59 -4.86 -10.81 -0.64
N GLN A 60 -3.73 -11.30 -0.11
CA GLN A 60 -3.63 -11.91 1.22
C GLN A 60 -4.05 -10.95 2.34
N THR A 61 -3.57 -9.71 2.32
CA THR A 61 -3.93 -8.69 3.30
C THR A 61 -5.38 -8.25 3.13
N GLN A 62 -5.86 -8.15 1.88
CA GLN A 62 -7.27 -7.85 1.60
C GLN A 62 -8.22 -8.88 2.20
N ALA A 63 -7.93 -10.18 2.04
CA ALA A 63 -8.80 -11.26 2.52
C ALA A 63 -8.93 -11.23 4.05
N ILE A 64 -7.82 -10.97 4.76
CA ILE A 64 -7.79 -10.91 6.22
C ILE A 64 -8.51 -9.65 6.73
N LEU A 65 -8.36 -8.52 6.05
CA LEU A 65 -8.95 -7.25 6.48
C LEU A 65 -10.40 -7.05 6.03
N SER A 66 -10.86 -7.79 5.02
CA SER A 66 -12.24 -7.71 4.51
C SER A 66 -13.28 -8.11 5.55
N THR A 67 -12.91 -8.96 6.52
CA THR A 67 -13.77 -9.36 7.63
C THR A 67 -13.87 -8.30 8.74
N SER A 68 -12.93 -7.35 8.79
CA SER A 68 -12.81 -6.40 9.90
C SER A 68 -13.47 -5.06 9.54
N LYS A 69 -14.38 -4.54 10.37
CA LYS A 69 -15.09 -3.27 10.11
C LYS A 69 -14.25 -2.04 10.45
N ASP A 70 -13.40 -2.12 11.46
CA ASP A 70 -12.63 -1.00 12.00
C ASP A 70 -11.39 -0.63 11.17
N ILE A 71 -11.47 0.52 10.50
CA ILE A 71 -10.40 1.06 9.65
C ILE A 71 -9.08 1.27 10.40
N LEU A 72 -9.13 1.76 11.65
CA LEU A 72 -7.93 1.96 12.46
C LEU A 72 -7.25 0.63 12.81
N ASN A 73 -8.05 -0.36 13.22
CA ASN A 73 -7.56 -1.67 13.58
C ASN A 73 -6.99 -2.40 12.35
N ASN A 74 -7.61 -2.17 11.19
CA ASN A 74 -7.14 -2.74 9.93
C ASN A 74 -5.73 -2.25 9.57
N ALA A 75 -5.42 -0.97 9.79
CA ALA A 75 -4.10 -0.41 9.50
C ALA A 75 -2.97 -1.07 10.31
N GLU A 76 -3.17 -1.26 11.62
CA GLU A 76 -2.18 -1.95 12.46
C GLU A 76 -2.03 -3.42 12.06
N MET A 77 -3.16 -4.08 11.78
CA MET A 77 -3.16 -5.48 11.38
C MET A 77 -2.50 -5.68 10.01
N ALA A 78 -2.72 -4.76 9.06
CA ALA A 78 -2.05 -4.74 7.77
C ALA A 78 -0.52 -4.64 7.92
N ASP A 79 -0.05 -3.81 8.85
CA ASP A 79 1.38 -3.62 9.14
C ASP A 79 2.03 -4.93 9.60
N LYS A 80 1.36 -5.62 10.53
CA LYS A 80 1.79 -6.94 11.02
C LYS A 80 1.75 -8.00 9.93
N ILE A 81 0.69 -8.02 9.12
CA ILE A 81 0.52 -8.93 8.01
C ILE A 81 1.68 -8.75 7.02
N ILE A 82 1.93 -7.53 6.56
CA ILE A 82 3.04 -7.25 5.64
C ILE A 82 4.36 -7.66 6.27
N SER A 83 4.62 -7.32 7.54
CA SER A 83 5.85 -7.76 8.23
C SER A 83 6.04 -9.29 8.26
N VAL A 84 4.96 -10.07 8.39
CA VAL A 84 5.01 -11.54 8.38
C VAL A 84 5.26 -12.10 6.98
N TYR A 85 4.78 -11.43 5.94
CA TYR A 85 5.00 -11.85 4.56
C TYR A 85 6.34 -11.35 4.00
N SER A 86 6.82 -10.17 4.41
CA SER A 86 8.14 -9.63 4.05
C SER A 86 9.29 -10.43 4.63
N SER A 87 9.12 -11.05 5.80
CA SER A 87 10.11 -11.98 6.36
C SER A 87 10.18 -13.32 5.62
N SER A 88 9.31 -13.57 4.64
CA SER A 88 9.39 -14.75 3.78
C SER A 88 10.24 -14.53 2.52
N GLU A 89 10.85 -13.37 2.32
CA GLU A 89 11.86 -13.18 1.26
C GLU A 89 13.15 -13.91 1.62
N VAL A 90 13.15 -15.19 1.24
CA VAL A 90 14.26 -16.06 0.86
C VAL A 90 15.61 -15.34 0.88
N CYS A 91 16.49 -15.81 1.75
CA CYS A 91 17.91 -15.50 1.79
C CYS A 91 18.47 -15.48 0.35
N SER A 92 18.73 -14.30 -0.20
CA SER A 92 19.62 -14.21 -1.36
C SER A 92 21.00 -14.61 -0.88
N VAL A 93 21.38 -15.87 -1.12
CA VAL A 93 22.75 -16.31 -0.89
C VAL A 93 23.61 -15.42 -1.79
N ALA A 94 24.38 -14.53 -1.19
CA ALA A 94 25.38 -13.75 -1.90
C ALA A 94 26.37 -14.77 -2.49
N ASN A 95 26.20 -15.11 -3.77
CA ASN A 95 27.15 -15.92 -4.50
C ASN A 95 28.39 -15.06 -4.71
N ASN A 96 29.27 -15.07 -3.70
CA ASN A 96 30.58 -14.42 -3.76
C ASN A 96 31.39 -15.14 -4.85
N ASN A 97 31.38 -14.54 -6.04
CA ASN A 97 32.31 -14.84 -7.11
C ASN A 97 33.73 -14.49 -6.66
N SER A 98 34.36 -15.35 -5.85
CA SER A 98 35.79 -15.34 -5.64
C SER A 98 36.44 -16.15 -6.75
N SER A 99 36.65 -15.51 -7.89
CA SER A 99 37.70 -15.91 -8.83
C SER A 99 39.02 -15.34 -8.31
N PRO A 100 39.98 -16.12 -7.76
CA PRO A 100 41.32 -15.62 -7.59
C PRO A 100 42.07 -15.84 -8.90
N LYS A 101 42.35 -14.71 -9.54
CA LYS A 101 43.33 -14.57 -10.62
C LYS A 101 44.68 -15.13 -10.14
N SER A 102 45.15 -16.21 -10.73
CA SER A 102 46.55 -16.63 -10.61
C SER A 102 47.13 -16.77 -12.01
N ASN A 103 47.69 -15.67 -12.46
CA ASN A 103 48.67 -15.60 -13.54
C ASN A 103 50.00 -15.29 -12.87
N ASP A 104 50.88 -16.28 -12.74
CA ASP A 104 52.29 -16.03 -12.97
C ASP A 104 53.01 -17.30 -13.43
N ARG A 105 53.86 -17.10 -14.43
CA ARG A 105 54.64 -18.12 -15.13
C ARG A 105 55.96 -18.30 -14.39
N ASN A 106 56.38 -19.54 -14.16
CA ASN A 106 57.80 -19.90 -14.17
C ASN A 106 57.96 -21.37 -14.54
#